data_AF-A0AAD0S0P4-F1
#
_entry.id   AF-A0AAD0S0P4-F1
#
_cell.length_a   1.000
_cell.length_b   1.000
_cell.length_c   1.000
_cell.angle_alpha   90.00
_cell.angle_beta   90.00
_cell.angle_gamma   90.00
#
_symmetry.space_group_name_H-M   'P 1'
#
loop_
_entity.id
_entity.type
_entity.pdbx_description
1 polymer ?
#
loop_
_entity_poly.entity_id
_entity_poly.type
_entity_poly.pdbx_seq_one_letter_code
_entity_poly.pdbx_strand_id
1 'polypeptide(L)'
;MKKLSKVQQKQQTLVLNVADALEIQGRAELEGMVQCWFDVEYHLFPGSLLLCFQFENQQTLDAATPELLTWQKRLSGAMLKKGVILKDMRRHLVFTLKGPDD
;
A
#
# COMPACT_ATOMS: atom_id res chain seq x y z
N MET A 1 0.49 -21.37 -9.73
CA MET A 1 0.84 -20.50 -8.59
C MET A 1 1.51 -21.34 -7.51
N LYS A 2 2.74 -21.03 -7.09
CA LYS A 2 3.39 -21.76 -5.99
C LYS A 2 2.58 -21.51 -4.71
N LYS A 3 2.29 -22.57 -3.93
CA LYS A 3 1.64 -22.42 -2.62
C LYS A 3 2.53 -21.57 -1.72
N LEU A 4 1.98 -20.48 -1.20
CA LEU A 4 2.67 -19.65 -0.20
C LEU A 4 2.94 -20.49 1.05
N SER A 5 4.15 -20.36 1.61
CA SER A 5 4.50 -20.98 2.88
C SER A 5 3.66 -20.40 4.02
N LYS A 6 3.60 -21.08 5.17
CA LYS A 6 2.89 -20.55 6.36
C LYS A 6 3.40 -19.17 6.79
N VAL A 7 4.69 -18.88 6.57
CA VAL A 7 5.29 -17.57 6.87
C VAL A 7 4.81 -16.52 5.87
N GLN A 8 4.79 -16.86 4.57
CA GLN A 8 4.34 -15.95 3.52
C GLN A 8 2.85 -15.63 3.64
N GLN A 9 2.02 -16.61 4.00
CA GLN A 9 0.60 -16.38 4.30
C GLN A 9 0.43 -15.40 5.46
N LYS A 10 1.20 -15.54 6.54
CA LYS A 10 1.17 -14.58 7.66
C LYS A 10 1.59 -13.17 7.23
N GLN A 11 2.65 -13.05 6.42
CA GLN A 11 3.08 -11.77 5.85
C GLN A 11 1.99 -11.16 4.96
N GLN A 12 1.36 -11.98 4.11
CA GLN A 12 0.25 -11.54 3.26
C GLN A 12 -0.94 -11.06 4.08
N THR A 13 -1.38 -11.81 5.09
CA THR A 13 -2.47 -11.40 5.99
C THR A 13 -2.14 -10.10 6.71
N LEU A 14 -0.90 -9.92 7.16
CA LEU A 14 -0.45 -8.67 7.78
C LEU A 14 -0.58 -7.49 6.82
N VAL A 15 -0.05 -7.63 5.60
CA VAL A 15 -0.11 -6.57 4.57
C VAL A 15 -1.56 -6.29 4.16
N LEU A 16 -2.39 -7.32 3.95
CA LEU A 16 -3.82 -7.18 3.64
C LEU A 16 -4.55 -6.39 4.71
N ASN A 17 -4.35 -6.70 5.99
CA ASN A 17 -4.99 -5.97 7.08
C ASN A 17 -4.56 -4.49 7.13
N VAL A 18 -3.31 -4.19 6.76
CA VAL A 18 -2.82 -2.80 6.69
C VAL A 18 -3.40 -2.08 5.47
N ALA A 19 -3.44 -2.75 4.31
CA ALA A 19 -4.01 -2.21 3.09
C ALA A 19 -5.52 -1.93 3.24
N ASP A 20 -6.27 -2.84 3.85
CA ASP A 20 -7.71 -2.68 4.10
C ASP A 20 -8.01 -1.48 5.01
N ALA A 21 -7.27 -1.35 6.11
CA ALA A 21 -7.39 -0.21 7.00
C ALA A 21 -7.04 1.12 6.33
N LEU A 22 -6.00 1.11 5.48
CA LEU A 22 -5.58 2.28 4.71
C LEU A 22 -6.55 2.60 3.56
N GLU A 23 -7.18 1.61 2.94
CA GLU A 23 -8.20 1.81 1.91
C GLU A 23 -9.43 2.52 2.49
N ILE A 24 -9.92 2.06 3.65
CA ILE A 24 -11.07 2.66 4.32
C ILE A 24 -10.80 4.14 4.65
N GLN A 25 -9.61 4.43 5.19
CA GLN A 25 -9.20 5.81 5.47
C GLN A 25 -9.02 6.60 4.19
N GLY A 26 -8.34 6.03 3.20
CA GLY A 26 -8.03 6.67 1.93
C GLY A 26 -9.29 7.04 1.17
N ARG A 27 -10.28 6.15 1.07
CA ARG A 27 -11.58 6.48 0.46
C ARG A 27 -12.37 7.56 1.20
N ALA A 28 -12.13 7.73 2.51
CA ALA A 28 -12.80 8.76 3.30
C ALA A 28 -12.12 10.14 3.20
N GLU A 29 -10.80 10.17 3.05
CA GLU A 29 -9.98 11.40 3.08
C GLU A 29 -9.52 11.85 1.69
N LEU A 30 -9.29 10.92 0.75
CA LEU A 30 -8.78 11.18 -0.59
C LEU A 30 -9.94 11.11 -1.61
N GLU A 31 -10.28 12.26 -2.16
CA GLU A 31 -11.28 12.34 -3.23
C GLU A 31 -10.79 11.58 -4.47
N GLY A 32 -11.68 10.76 -5.06
CA GLY A 32 -11.37 9.98 -6.26
C GLY A 32 -10.53 8.72 -6.04
N MET A 33 -10.25 8.33 -4.79
CA MET A 33 -9.60 7.04 -4.53
C MET A 33 -10.57 5.88 -4.81
N VAL A 34 -10.18 4.99 -5.71
CA VAL A 34 -10.96 3.82 -6.13
C VAL A 34 -10.68 2.62 -5.25
N GLN A 35 -9.42 2.22 -5.11
CA GLN A 35 -9.01 1.04 -4.33
C GLN A 35 -7.54 1.11 -3.91
N CYS A 36 -7.18 0.30 -2.91
CA CYS A 36 -5.82 0.05 -2.51
C CYS A 36 -5.44 -1.39 -2.86
N TRP A 37 -4.36 -1.54 -3.63
CA TRP A 37 -3.76 -2.85 -3.90
C TRP A 37 -2.29 -2.83 -3.52
N PHE A 38 -1.65 -3.99 -3.50
CA PHE A 38 -0.22 -4.09 -3.25
C PHE A 38 0.43 -5.18 -4.08
N ASP A 39 1.69 -4.94 -4.41
CA ASP A 39 2.59 -5.96 -4.92
C ASP A 39 3.65 -6.31 -3.87
N VAL A 40 4.05 -7.57 -3.82
CA VAL A 40 5.07 -8.02 -2.89
C VAL A 40 5.79 -9.26 -3.38
N GLU A 41 7.11 -9.12 -3.54
CA GLU A 41 7.96 -10.28 -3.75
C GLU A 41 8.40 -10.85 -2.40
N TYR A 42 7.70 -11.87 -1.88
CA TYR A 42 7.90 -12.36 -0.50
C TYR A 42 9.34 -12.73 -0.11
N HIS A 43 10.19 -13.12 -1.05
CA HIS A 43 11.61 -13.39 -0.79
C HIS A 43 12.45 -12.15 -0.48
N LEU A 44 11.95 -10.96 -0.82
CA LEU A 44 12.57 -9.65 -0.59
C LEU A 44 11.78 -8.84 0.44
N PHE A 45 10.78 -9.44 1.09
CA PHE A 45 9.98 -8.77 2.10
C PHE A 45 10.86 -8.34 3.31
N PRO A 46 10.70 -7.11 3.83
CA PRO A 46 9.70 -6.09 3.46
C PRO A 46 10.14 -5.11 2.36
N GLY A 47 11.35 -5.24 1.83
CA GLY A 47 11.93 -4.30 0.86
C GLY A 47 11.19 -4.22 -0.48
N SER A 48 10.53 -5.30 -0.89
CA SER A 48 9.75 -5.38 -2.13
C SER A 48 8.28 -4.96 -2.00
N LEU A 49 7.81 -4.63 -0.79
CA LEU A 49 6.41 -4.25 -0.60
C LEU A 49 6.11 -2.92 -1.30
N LEU A 50 5.10 -2.89 -2.15
CA LEU A 50 4.61 -1.65 -2.77
C LEU A 50 3.09 -1.60 -2.65
N LEU A 51 2.56 -0.65 -1.89
CA LEU A 51 1.14 -0.31 -1.90
C LEU A 51 0.86 0.73 -3.00
N CYS A 52 -0.28 0.57 -3.64
CA CYS A 52 -0.74 1.43 -4.72
C CYS A 52 -2.15 1.90 -4.38
N PHE A 53 -2.33 3.21 -4.24
CA PHE A 53 -3.67 3.79 -4.21
C PHE A 53 -4.06 4.14 -5.62
N GLN A 54 -5.08 3.46 -6.11
CA GLN A 54 -5.65 3.72 -7.42
C GLN A 54 -6.62 4.89 -7.32
N PHE A 55 -6.45 5.88 -8.21
CA PHE A 55 -7.36 6.99 -8.40
C PHE A 55 -8.16 6.83 -9.69
N GLU A 56 -9.34 7.43 -9.73
CA GLU A 56 -10.23 7.35 -10.90
C GLU A 56 -9.67 8.13 -12.10
N ASN A 57 -8.97 9.24 -11.86
CA ASN A 57 -8.51 10.13 -12.92
C ASN A 57 -7.31 10.97 -12.48
N GLN A 58 -6.59 11.54 -13.46
CA GLN A 58 -5.37 12.33 -13.21
C GLN A 58 -5.61 13.56 -12.34
N GLN A 59 -6.79 14.18 -12.41
CA GLN A 59 -7.10 15.39 -11.63
C GLN A 59 -7.17 15.07 -10.13
N THR A 60 -7.86 14.00 -9.75
CA THR A 60 -7.93 13.53 -8.36
C THR A 60 -6.58 13.05 -7.84
N LEU A 61 -5.77 12.41 -8.69
CA LEU A 61 -4.41 12.01 -8.35
C LEU A 61 -3.51 13.23 -8.09
N ASP A 62 -3.56 14.25 -8.94
CA ASP A 62 -2.75 15.46 -8.79
C ASP A 62 -3.15 16.23 -7.52
N ALA A 63 -4.45 16.33 -7.26
CA ALA A 63 -4.98 16.92 -6.03
C ALA A 63 -4.54 16.16 -4.76
N ALA A 64 -4.45 14.82 -4.83
CA ALA A 64 -4.00 13.98 -3.73
C ALA A 64 -2.48 13.94 -3.57
N THR A 65 -1.70 14.14 -4.63
CA THR A 65 -0.22 14.09 -4.64
C THR A 65 0.47 14.79 -3.46
N PRO A 66 0.07 16.00 -3.01
CA PRO A 66 0.67 16.62 -1.81
C PRO A 66 0.52 15.79 -0.53
N GLU A 67 -0.51 14.95 -0.42
CA GLU A 67 -0.76 14.08 0.73
C GLU A 67 0.08 12.79 0.69
N LEU A 68 0.72 12.46 -0.43
CA LEU A 68 1.43 11.18 -0.61
C LEU A 68 2.44 10.90 0.52
N LEU A 69 3.22 11.90 0.93
CA LEU A 69 4.19 11.74 2.01
C LEU A 69 3.52 11.43 3.35
N THR A 70 2.34 12.00 3.61
CA THR A 70 1.54 11.71 4.80
C THR A 70 1.11 10.24 4.81
N TRP A 71 0.62 9.74 3.67
CA TRP A 71 0.22 8.34 3.51
C TRP A 71 1.39 7.37 3.60
N GLN A 72 2.54 7.70 3.03
CA GLN A 72 3.79 6.93 3.19
C GLN A 72 4.20 6.81 4.67
N LYS A 73 4.07 7.89 5.45
CA LYS A 73 4.32 7.88 6.91
C LYS A 73 3.28 7.03 7.65
N ARG A 74 2.01 7.13 7.28
CA ARG A 74 0.93 6.31 7.87
C ARG A 74 1.17 4.83 7.64
N LEU A 75 1.52 4.43 6.41
CA LEU A 75 1.91 3.06 6.09
C LEU A 75 3.11 2.60 6.92
N SER A 76 4.18 3.40 6.96
CA SER A 76 5.38 3.06 7.75
C SER A 76 5.05 2.86 9.24
N GLY A 77 4.24 3.73 9.83
CA GLY A 77 3.75 3.58 11.20
C GLY A 77 2.86 2.35 11.40
N ALA A 78 1.97 2.04 10.46
CA ALA A 78 1.10 0.87 10.52
C ALA A 78 1.91 -0.44 10.45
N MET A 79 2.90 -0.51 9.55
CA MET A 79 3.81 -1.65 9.42
C MET A 79 4.70 -1.81 10.66
N LEU A 80 5.21 -0.69 11.21
CA LEU A 80 6.03 -0.71 12.43
C LEU A 80 5.26 -1.26 13.63
N LYS A 81 3.97 -0.90 13.79
CA LYS A 81 3.09 -1.47 14.82
C LYS A 81 2.91 -2.99 14.70
N LYS A 82 3.19 -3.55 13.51
CA LYS A 82 3.18 -5.00 13.24
C LYS A 82 4.59 -5.61 13.26
N GLY A 83 5.61 -4.86 13.68
CA GLY A 83 7.00 -5.31 13.77
C GLY A 83 7.78 -5.28 12.45
N VAL A 84 7.26 -4.61 11.41
CA VAL A 84 7.90 -4.53 10.09
C VAL A 84 8.48 -3.13 9.88
N ILE A 85 9.78 -3.05 9.62
CA ILE A 85 10.49 -1.78 9.40
C ILE A 85 10.65 -1.54 7.89
N LEU A 86 10.06 -0.45 7.40
CA LEU A 86 10.24 0.04 6.04
C LEU A 86 11.39 1.05 6.01
N LYS A 87 12.59 0.62 5.59
CA LYS A 87 13.79 1.47 5.59
C LYS A 87 13.63 2.71 4.71
N ASP A 88 12.98 2.56 3.56
CA ASP A 88 12.77 3.65 2.61
C ASP A 88 11.27 3.85 2.36
N MET A 89 10.60 4.50 3.32
CA MET A 89 9.14 4.64 3.33
C MET A 89 8.54 5.19 2.03
N ARG A 90 9.31 5.98 1.27
CA ARG A 90 8.85 6.60 0.03
C ARG A 90 8.67 5.61 -1.12
N ARG A 91 9.30 4.43 -1.03
CA ARG A 91 9.26 3.39 -2.06
C ARG A 91 8.13 2.39 -1.85
N HIS A 92 7.42 2.47 -0.72
CA HIS A 92 6.45 1.46 -0.32
C HIS A 92 4.99 1.89 -0.51
N LEU A 93 4.75 3.15 -0.90
CA LEU A 93 3.41 3.63 -1.25
C LEU A 93 3.48 4.65 -2.38
N VAL A 94 2.67 4.43 -3.41
CA VAL A 94 2.52 5.32 -4.56
C VAL A 94 1.05 5.58 -4.88
N PHE A 95 0.78 6.74 -5.47
CA PHE A 95 -0.51 7.04 -6.07
C PHE A 95 -0.44 6.75 -7.56
N THR A 96 -1.46 6.09 -8.09
CA THR A 96 -1.44 5.61 -9.47
C THR A 96 -2.85 5.63 -10.06
N LEU A 97 -2.95 5.64 -11.38
CA LEU A 97 -4.20 5.35 -12.10
C LEU A 97 -4.29 3.86 -12.48
N LYS A 98 -3.17 3.14 -12.37
CA LYS A 98 -3.06 1.72 -12.69
C LYS A 98 -3.85 0.87 -11.71
N GLY A 99 -4.61 -0.08 -12.26
CA GLY A 99 -5.23 -1.14 -11.48
C GLY A 99 -4.22 -2.25 -11.13
N PRO A 100 -4.64 -3.22 -10.31
CA PRO A 100 -3.80 -4.38 -9.96
C PRO A 100 -3.47 -5.31 -11.14
N ASP A 101 -4.10 -5.11 -12.30
CA ASP A 101 -3.95 -5.95 -13.51
C ASP A 101 -3.16 -5.24 -14.63
N ASP A 102 -2.68 -3.99 -14.40
CA ASP A 102 -2.09 -3.10 -15.42
C ASP A 102 -0.55 -2.98 -15.35
#